data_AF-A0A831YMX1-F1
#
_entry.id   AF-A0A831YMX1-F1
#
_cell.length_a   1.000
_cell.length_b   1.000
_cell.length_c   1.000
_cell.angle_alpha   90.00
_cell.angle_beta   90.00
_cell.angle_gamma   90.00
#
_symmetry.space_group_name_H-M   'P 1'
#
loop_
_entity.id
_entity.type
_entity.pdbx_description
1 polymer ?
#
loop_
_entity_poly.entity_id
_entity_poly.type
_entity_poly.pdbx_seq_one_letter_code
_entity_poly.pdbx_strand_id
1 'polypeptide(L)'
;MKRALVLLATLSVAGCGPRPAEQAEICAIFALPGVPGDTQLGDASDVVWAKARERALFKSGVIYGPPWQLTAQSRSWGRCPAKGPGVVEHLLISPDRRYAMTKGGRRADGHPVSFGSCYYEKGSAGWRLRACRQTLDEPVPLVPQMR
;
A
#
# COMPACT_ATOMS: atom_id res chain seq x y z
N MET A 1 44.18 1.71 -0.26
CA MET A 1 43.26 1.73 -1.42
C MET A 1 42.02 0.83 -1.26
N LYS A 2 42.11 -0.37 -0.63
CA LYS A 2 40.97 -1.28 -0.44
C LYS A 2 39.86 -0.81 0.53
N ARG A 3 40.12 0.12 1.45
CA ARG A 3 39.12 0.62 2.43
C ARG A 3 38.18 1.69 1.86
N ALA A 4 38.59 2.42 0.83
CA ALA A 4 37.78 3.47 0.21
C ALA A 4 36.66 2.89 -0.68
N LEU A 5 36.89 1.74 -1.32
CA LEU A 5 35.89 1.06 -2.15
C LEU A 5 34.73 0.49 -1.34
N VAL A 6 34.95 0.06 -0.09
CA VAL A 6 33.88 -0.46 0.78
C VAL A 6 32.94 0.64 1.25
N LEU A 7 33.46 1.87 1.46
CA LEU A 7 32.67 3.03 1.85
C LEU A 7 31.83 3.59 0.70
N LEU A 8 32.30 3.51 -0.55
CA LEU A 8 31.49 3.90 -1.71
C LEU A 8 30.37 2.90 -2.01
N ALA A 9 30.54 1.61 -1.72
CA ALA A 9 29.50 0.61 -1.95
C ALA A 9 28.34 0.70 -0.94
N THR A 10 28.56 1.22 0.28
CA THR A 10 27.48 1.38 1.28
C THR A 10 26.66 2.65 1.06
N LEU A 11 27.21 3.67 0.39
CA LEU A 11 26.47 4.89 0.02
C LEU A 11 25.49 4.67 -1.14
N SER A 12 25.72 3.67 -2.00
CA SER A 12 24.86 3.40 -3.16
C SER A 12 23.56 2.66 -2.82
N VAL A 13 23.42 2.11 -1.61
CA VAL A 13 22.25 1.32 -1.19
C VAL A 13 21.22 2.18 -0.43
N ALA A 14 21.56 3.42 -0.08
CA ALA A 14 20.66 4.34 0.60
C ALA A 14 19.58 4.97 -0.31
N GLY A 15 19.60 4.70 -1.62
CA GLY A 15 18.82 5.46 -2.61
C GLY A 15 17.44 4.91 -2.99
N CYS A 16 17.10 3.65 -2.68
CA CYS A 16 15.89 3.01 -3.24
C CYS A 16 14.80 2.68 -2.21
N GLY A 17 14.99 3.07 -0.94
CA GLY A 17 14.04 2.85 0.15
C GLY A 17 13.31 4.12 0.59
N PRO A 18 12.15 3.98 1.25
CA PRO A 18 11.49 5.12 1.89
C PRO A 18 12.39 5.72 2.99
N ARG A 19 12.22 7.02 3.27
CA ARG A 19 12.93 7.66 4.38
C ARG A 19 12.49 7.04 5.72
N PRO A 20 13.30 7.04 6.79
CA PRO A 20 12.94 6.37 8.05
C PRO A 20 11.55 6.73 8.61
N ALA A 21 11.18 8.01 8.59
CA ALA A 21 9.86 8.46 9.06
C ALA A 21 8.71 7.97 8.16
N GLU A 22 8.92 7.92 6.84
CA GLU A 22 7.95 7.39 5.88
C GLU A 22 7.82 5.86 6.02
N GLN A 23 8.93 5.16 6.24
CA GLN A 23 8.93 3.73 6.51
C GLN A 23 8.16 3.41 7.80
N ALA A 24 8.35 4.19 8.86
CA ALA A 24 7.61 4.02 10.11
C ALA A 24 6.09 4.17 9.90
N GLU A 25 5.65 5.12 9.07
CA GLU A 25 4.23 5.29 8.74
C GLU A 25 3.67 4.13 7.93
N ILE A 26 4.40 3.68 6.91
CA ILE A 26 4.04 2.51 6.10
C ILE A 26 3.91 1.27 6.98
N CYS A 27 4.90 1.03 7.86
CA CYS A 27 4.88 -0.13 8.75
C CYS A 27 3.76 -0.04 9.79
N ALA A 28 3.39 1.17 10.24
CA ALA A 28 2.24 1.35 11.11
C ALA A 28 0.93 0.95 10.41
N ILE A 29 0.78 1.25 9.11
CA ILE A 29 -0.38 0.78 8.32
C ILE A 29 -0.37 -0.75 8.20
N PHE A 30 0.77 -1.36 7.87
CA PHE A 30 0.86 -2.82 7.75
C PHE A 30 0.74 -3.58 9.07
N ALA A 31 0.97 -2.91 10.21
CA ALA A 31 0.73 -3.51 11.52
C ALA A 31 -0.76 -3.59 11.90
N LEU A 32 -1.64 -2.87 11.20
CA LEU A 32 -3.07 -2.88 11.48
C LEU A 32 -3.73 -4.18 10.98
N PRO A 33 -4.75 -4.67 11.71
CA PRO A 33 -5.45 -5.89 11.33
C PRO A 33 -6.37 -5.61 10.13
N GLY A 34 -5.92 -5.94 8.91
CA GLY A 34 -6.73 -5.82 7.70
C GLY A 34 -6.05 -6.47 6.50
N VAL A 35 -6.70 -7.46 5.91
CA VAL A 35 -6.20 -8.23 4.76
C VAL A 35 -7.08 -7.90 3.56
N PRO A 36 -6.56 -7.18 2.54
CA PRO A 36 -7.33 -6.88 1.33
C PRO A 36 -7.91 -8.14 0.69
N GLY A 37 -9.19 -8.09 0.34
CA GLY A 37 -9.90 -9.21 -0.27
C GLY A 37 -10.38 -10.29 0.69
N ASP A 38 -9.84 -10.39 1.92
CA ASP A 38 -10.28 -11.37 2.92
C ASP A 38 -11.05 -10.74 4.08
N THR A 39 -10.67 -9.53 4.48
CA THR A 39 -11.34 -8.78 5.55
C THR A 39 -12.55 -8.03 4.99
N GLN A 40 -13.69 -8.13 5.67
CA GLN A 40 -14.87 -7.30 5.45
C GLN A 40 -15.07 -6.42 6.68
N LEU A 41 -15.06 -5.11 6.50
CA LEU A 41 -15.21 -4.16 7.60
C LEU A 41 -15.83 -2.86 7.09
N GLY A 42 -16.67 -2.26 7.93
CA GLY A 42 -17.25 -0.94 7.72
C GLY A 42 -18.77 -1.01 7.51
N ASP A 43 -19.45 0.06 7.88
CA ASP A 43 -20.87 0.26 7.61
C ASP A 43 -21.10 1.05 6.30
N ALA A 44 -22.36 1.40 6.01
CA ALA A 44 -22.70 2.17 4.81
C ALA A 44 -21.98 3.54 4.75
N SER A 45 -21.78 4.19 5.89
CA SER A 45 -21.08 5.47 5.97
C SER A 45 -19.58 5.31 5.68
N ASP A 46 -18.98 4.22 6.13
CA ASP A 46 -17.60 3.88 5.83
C ASP A 46 -17.39 3.53 4.36
N VAL A 47 -18.36 2.86 3.72
CA VAL A 47 -18.32 2.60 2.27
C VAL A 47 -18.35 3.89 1.47
N VAL A 48 -19.24 4.84 1.81
CA VAL A 48 -19.30 6.15 1.16
C VAL A 48 -17.98 6.91 1.32
N TRP A 49 -17.44 6.91 2.54
CA TRP A 49 -16.13 7.52 2.80
C TRP A 49 -15.03 6.86 1.98
N ALA A 50 -14.96 5.52 1.97
CA ALA A 50 -13.95 4.75 1.27
C ALA A 50 -13.97 5.02 -0.23
N LYS A 51 -15.15 5.00 -0.88
CA LYS A 51 -15.30 5.30 -2.32
C LYS A 51 -14.80 6.71 -2.65
N ALA A 52 -15.10 7.70 -1.81
CA ALA A 52 -14.61 9.07 -2.01
C ALA A 52 -13.07 9.17 -1.90
N ARG A 53 -12.47 8.46 -0.93
CA ARG A 53 -11.01 8.51 -0.69
C ARG A 53 -10.24 7.68 -1.69
N GLU A 54 -10.79 6.56 -2.14
CA GLU A 54 -10.23 5.74 -3.22
C GLU A 54 -10.05 6.56 -4.50
N ARG A 55 -11.09 7.28 -4.92
CA ARG A 55 -11.01 8.17 -6.08
C ARG A 55 -9.95 9.24 -5.92
N ALA A 56 -9.81 9.81 -4.72
CA ALA A 56 -8.77 10.80 -4.43
C ALA A 56 -7.36 10.18 -4.43
N LEU A 57 -7.20 8.96 -3.91
CA LEU A 57 -5.94 8.22 -3.91
C LEU A 57 -5.50 7.85 -5.33
N PHE A 58 -6.41 7.40 -6.20
CA PHE A 58 -6.06 7.15 -7.59
C PHE A 58 -5.72 8.42 -8.37
N LYS A 59 -6.29 9.57 -7.98
CA LYS A 59 -5.99 10.85 -8.63
C LYS A 59 -4.62 11.40 -8.23
N SER A 60 -4.24 11.32 -6.96
CA SER A 60 -3.06 12.05 -6.44
C SER A 60 -2.30 11.35 -5.32
N GLY A 61 -2.64 10.11 -4.97
CA GLY A 61 -1.95 9.35 -3.94
C GLY A 61 -0.54 8.96 -4.38
N VAL A 62 0.36 8.86 -3.41
CA VAL A 62 1.67 8.24 -3.64
C VAL A 62 1.48 6.73 -3.62
N ILE A 63 1.84 6.08 -4.72
CA ILE A 63 1.75 4.63 -4.86
C ILE A 63 3.04 4.02 -4.34
N TYR A 64 2.91 3.05 -3.46
CA TYR A 64 3.99 2.21 -2.98
C TYR A 64 3.74 0.76 -3.42
N GLY A 65 4.79 0.12 -3.90
CA GLY A 65 4.82 -1.29 -4.29
C GLY A 65 5.91 -2.05 -3.54
N PRO A 66 5.96 -3.38 -3.71
CA PRO A 66 7.03 -4.18 -3.14
C PRO A 66 8.36 -3.81 -3.81
N PRO A 67 9.48 -3.97 -3.09
CA PRO A 67 10.80 -3.54 -3.58
C PRO A 67 11.24 -4.22 -4.88
N TRP A 68 10.63 -5.34 -5.27
CA TRP A 68 10.93 -6.08 -6.51
C TRP A 68 9.98 -5.78 -7.68
N GLN A 69 8.94 -4.95 -7.49
CA GLN A 69 7.94 -4.65 -8.52
C GLN A 69 7.68 -3.14 -8.63
N LEU A 70 8.76 -2.38 -8.79
CA LEU A 70 8.69 -0.93 -8.96
C LEU A 70 8.37 -0.58 -10.41
N THR A 71 7.27 0.14 -10.62
CA THR A 71 6.97 0.85 -11.87
C THR A 71 7.50 2.29 -11.80
N ALA A 72 7.55 2.99 -12.93
CA ALA A 72 7.97 4.40 -12.98
C ALA A 72 7.14 5.34 -12.07
N GLN A 73 5.96 4.90 -11.64
CA GLN A 73 5.00 5.68 -10.86
C GLN A 73 4.94 5.22 -9.39
N SER A 74 5.62 4.14 -9.02
CA SER A 74 5.57 3.56 -7.68
C SER A 74 6.89 3.68 -6.93
N ARG A 75 6.81 3.95 -5.63
CA ARG A 75 7.95 3.92 -4.71
C ARG A 75 8.02 2.57 -4.00
N SER A 76 9.20 2.19 -3.52
CA SER A 76 9.31 1.03 -2.63
C SER A 76 8.71 1.34 -1.27
N TRP A 77 7.95 0.42 -0.69
CA TRP A 77 7.54 0.51 0.72
C TRP A 77 8.60 0.01 1.71
N GLY A 78 9.76 -0.46 1.23
CA GLY A 78 10.85 -0.91 2.10
C GLY A 78 10.56 -2.24 2.81
N ARG A 79 11.02 -2.37 4.07
CA ARG A 79 10.86 -3.58 4.89
C ARG A 79 10.14 -3.28 6.19
N CYS A 80 9.13 -4.06 6.56
CA CYS A 80 8.42 -3.97 7.83
C CYS A 80 8.55 -5.29 8.62
N PRO A 81 8.73 -5.24 9.96
CA PRO A 81 8.95 -6.43 10.78
C PRO A 81 7.68 -7.26 11.05
N ALA A 82 6.48 -6.71 10.85
CA ALA A 82 5.20 -7.40 11.06
C ALA A 82 4.62 -7.95 9.74
N LYS A 83 3.69 -8.92 9.82
CA LYS A 83 3.01 -9.57 8.69
C LYS A 83 2.38 -8.54 7.74
N GLY A 84 3.08 -8.21 6.65
CA GLY A 84 2.51 -7.48 5.52
C GLY A 84 3.54 -7.38 4.40
N PRO A 85 3.60 -8.39 3.52
CA PRO A 85 3.43 -8.09 2.09
C PRO A 85 2.82 -9.22 1.23
N GLY A 86 2.49 -10.39 1.78
CA GLY A 86 2.17 -11.56 0.96
C GLY A 86 0.91 -11.39 0.08
N VAL A 87 -0.04 -10.58 0.53
CA VAL A 87 -1.32 -10.34 -0.16
C VAL A 87 -1.50 -8.89 -0.59
N VAL A 88 -0.63 -7.97 -0.16
CA VAL A 88 -0.73 -6.56 -0.54
C VAL A 88 0.12 -6.38 -1.79
N GLU A 89 -0.50 -5.91 -2.86
CA GLU A 89 0.16 -5.60 -4.12
C GLU A 89 0.50 -4.10 -4.20
N HIS A 90 -0.38 -3.25 -3.67
CA HIS A 90 -0.21 -1.80 -3.66
C HIS A 90 -0.64 -1.17 -2.34
N LEU A 91 0.11 -0.16 -1.91
CA LEU A 91 -0.27 0.78 -0.85
C LEU A 91 -0.35 2.18 -1.46
N LEU A 92 -1.46 2.88 -1.29
CA LEU A 92 -1.58 4.28 -1.70
C LEU A 92 -1.76 5.14 -0.44
N ILE A 93 -0.97 6.20 -0.33
CA ILE A 93 -1.08 7.17 0.77
C ILE A 93 -1.40 8.54 0.20
N SER A 94 -2.35 9.26 0.80
CA SER A 94 -2.67 10.63 0.39
C SER A 94 -1.47 11.57 0.57
N PRO A 95 -1.31 12.62 -0.25
CA PRO A 95 -0.22 13.58 -0.10
C PRO A 95 -0.16 14.25 1.28
N ASP A 96 -1.33 14.52 1.88
CA ASP A 96 -1.47 15.08 3.21
C ASP A 96 -1.35 14.03 4.34
N ARG A 97 -1.15 12.75 3.98
CA ARG A 97 -0.97 11.62 4.90
C ARG A 97 -2.11 11.44 5.91
N ARG A 98 -3.33 11.83 5.56
CA ARG A 98 -4.53 11.67 6.39
C ARG A 98 -5.31 10.39 6.12
N TYR A 99 -5.15 9.80 4.93
CA TYR A 99 -5.81 8.55 4.57
C TYR A 99 -4.93 7.72 3.64
N ALA A 100 -5.13 6.41 3.69
CA ALA A 100 -4.40 5.46 2.89
C ALA A 100 -5.29 4.29 2.48
N MET A 101 -4.86 3.51 1.50
CA MET A 101 -5.48 2.22 1.17
C MET A 101 -4.42 1.19 0.81
N THR A 102 -4.67 -0.06 1.17
CA THR A 102 -3.95 -1.22 0.65
C THR A 102 -4.85 -1.95 -0.33
N LYS A 103 -4.26 -2.50 -1.39
CA LYS A 103 -4.94 -3.25 -2.44
C LYS A 103 -4.19 -4.53 -2.74
N GLY A 104 -4.92 -5.60 -2.97
CA GLY A 104 -4.37 -6.91 -3.30
C GLY A 104 -5.31 -8.03 -2.87
N GLY A 105 -4.76 -9.22 -2.73
CA GLY A 105 -5.45 -10.38 -2.18
C GLY A 105 -4.61 -11.65 -2.30
N ARG A 106 -5.11 -12.73 -1.74
CA ARG A 106 -4.50 -14.06 -1.88
C ARG A 106 -4.58 -14.57 -3.30
N ARG A 107 -3.55 -15.32 -3.66
CA ARG A 107 -3.49 -16.14 -4.88
C ARG A 107 -3.33 -17.60 -4.49
N ALA A 108 -3.95 -18.50 -5.24
CA ALA A 108 -3.73 -19.93 -5.19
C ALA A 108 -3.34 -20.39 -6.59
N ASP A 109 -2.22 -21.13 -6.72
CA ASP A 109 -1.71 -21.63 -8.00
C ASP A 109 -1.53 -20.52 -9.07
N GLY A 110 -1.14 -19.32 -8.64
CA GLY A 110 -1.00 -18.14 -9.50
C GLY A 110 -2.31 -17.41 -9.82
N HIS A 111 -3.46 -17.99 -9.52
CA HIS A 111 -4.78 -17.41 -9.76
C HIS A 111 -5.25 -16.57 -8.57
N PRO A 112 -5.87 -15.39 -8.80
CA PRO A 112 -6.45 -14.61 -7.73
C PRO A 112 -7.66 -15.34 -7.14
N VAL A 113 -7.64 -15.62 -5.84
CA VAL A 113 -8.77 -16.25 -5.10
C VAL A 113 -9.46 -15.28 -4.15
N SER A 114 -8.86 -14.11 -3.96
CA SER A 114 -9.47 -12.96 -3.30
C SER A 114 -8.83 -11.72 -3.90
N PHE A 115 -9.58 -10.62 -3.93
CA PHE A 115 -9.04 -9.33 -4.30
C PHE A 115 -9.89 -8.24 -3.68
N GLY A 116 -9.26 -7.19 -3.18
CA GLY A 116 -9.97 -6.16 -2.46
C GLY A 116 -9.10 -4.98 -2.07
N SER A 117 -9.69 -4.13 -1.24
CA SER A 117 -9.05 -2.95 -0.68
C SER A 117 -9.36 -2.84 0.81
N CYS A 118 -8.37 -2.42 1.60
CA CYS A 118 -8.56 -1.94 2.97
C CYS A 118 -8.19 -0.47 3.04
N TYR A 119 -8.94 0.31 3.81
CA TYR A 119 -8.82 1.77 3.89
C TYR A 119 -8.54 2.21 5.31
N TYR A 120 -7.63 3.17 5.43
CA TYR A 120 -7.08 3.63 6.68
C TYR A 120 -7.22 5.13 6.82
N GLU A 121 -7.46 5.59 8.04
CA GLU A 121 -7.51 7.01 8.39
C GLU A 121 -6.48 7.29 9.48
N LYS A 122 -5.81 8.43 9.39
CA LYS A 122 -4.87 8.88 10.41
C LYS A 122 -5.59 9.79 11.39
N GLY A 123 -5.75 9.32 12.62
CA GLY A 123 -6.26 10.10 13.75
C GLY A 123 -5.15 10.61 14.66
N SER A 124 -5.51 11.18 15.81
CA SER A 124 -4.57 11.65 16.83
C SER A 124 -3.74 10.53 17.45
N ALA A 125 -4.32 9.33 17.61
CA ALA A 125 -3.64 8.14 18.13
C ALA A 125 -2.83 7.37 17.07
N GLY A 126 -2.80 7.85 15.81
CA GLY A 126 -2.15 7.19 14.69
C GLY A 126 -3.13 6.61 13.68
N TRP A 127 -2.63 5.66 12.88
CA TRP A 127 -3.43 5.02 11.83
C TRP A 127 -4.46 4.08 12.44
N ARG A 128 -5.67 4.06 11.86
CA ARG A 128 -6.72 3.08 12.16
C ARG A 128 -7.28 2.51 10.88
N LEU A 129 -7.66 1.23 10.91
CA LEU A 129 -8.45 0.63 9.85
C LEU A 129 -9.88 1.16 9.93
N ARG A 130 -10.43 1.59 8.80
CA ARG A 130 -11.77 2.16 8.71
C ARG A 130 -12.74 1.27 7.95
N ALA A 131 -12.29 0.69 6.84
CA ALA A 131 -13.11 -0.20 6.03
C ALA A 131 -12.24 -1.23 5.30
N CYS A 132 -12.80 -2.38 4.98
CA CYS A 132 -12.23 -3.34 4.03
C CYS A 132 -13.35 -3.92 3.18
N ARG A 133 -13.06 -4.10 1.89
CA ARG A 133 -14.03 -4.62 0.92
C ARG A 133 -13.37 -5.56 -0.08
N GLN A 134 -14.15 -6.52 -0.55
CA GLN A 134 -13.82 -7.30 -1.75
C GLN A 134 -14.19 -6.54 -3.02
N THR A 135 -13.47 -6.83 -4.10
CA THR A 135 -13.66 -6.18 -5.42
C THR A 135 -13.87 -7.21 -6.54
N LEU A 136 -14.43 -8.38 -6.24
CA LEU A 136 -14.65 -9.41 -7.27
C LEU A 136 -15.89 -9.15 -8.15
N ASP A 137 -16.84 -8.28 -7.73
CA ASP A 137 -18.11 -8.05 -8.46
C ASP A 137 -18.41 -6.58 -8.85
N GLU A 138 -17.58 -5.59 -8.50
CA GLU A 138 -17.71 -4.22 -9.05
C GLU A 138 -16.71 -4.04 -10.21
N PRO A 139 -17.16 -3.73 -11.45
CA PRO A 139 -16.27 -3.52 -12.57
C PRO A 139 -15.39 -2.31 -12.29
N VAL A 140 -14.13 -2.54 -11.92
CA VAL A 140 -13.13 -1.48 -11.88
C VAL A 140 -12.82 -1.15 -13.34
N PRO A 141 -12.92 0.13 -13.76
CA PRO A 141 -12.31 0.53 -15.02
C PRO A 141 -10.82 0.30 -14.85
N LEU A 142 -10.34 -0.76 -15.49
CA LEU A 142 -8.93 -1.00 -15.66
C LEU A 142 -8.36 0.30 -16.24
N VAL A 143 -7.34 0.83 -15.58
CA VAL A 143 -6.45 1.90 -16.08
C VAL A 143 -6.33 1.76 -17.60
N PRO A 144 -6.40 2.87 -18.39
CA PRO A 144 -6.39 2.77 -19.83
C PRO A 144 -5.18 1.96 -20.26
N GLN A 145 -5.43 0.80 -20.87
CA GLN A 145 -4.44 0.09 -21.65
C GLN A 145 -4.02 1.08 -22.74
N MET A 146 -2.86 1.70 -22.56
CA MET A 146 -2.27 2.53 -23.61
C MET A 146 -2.09 1.60 -24.82
N ARG A 147 -2.80 1.91 -25.90
CA ARG A 147 -2.59 1.34 -27.23
C ARG A 147 -1.29 1.85 -27.81
#